data_AF-A0A662V7X5-F1
#
_entry.id   AF-A0A662V7X5-F1
#
_cell.length_a   1.000
_cell.length_b   1.000
_cell.length_c   1.000
_cell.angle_alpha   90.00
_cell.angle_beta   90.00
_cell.angle_gamma   90.00
#
_symmetry.space_group_name_H-M   'P 1'
#
loop_
_entity.id
_entity.type
_entity.pdbx_description
1 polymer ?
#
loop_
_entity_poly.entity_id
_entity_poly.type
_entity_poly.pdbx_seq_one_letter_code
_entity_poly.pdbx_strand_id
1 'polypeptide(L)'
;MYDTDLDLLSKVLQVPLAKLKTKGVVNIRSRVITISESIGRKVSKEEAIEALKKGFSKALGIKLVETSLTPLELDLAKSLRYKYMSGKWKFLRP
;
A
#
# COMPACT_ATOMS: atom_id res chain seq x y z
N MET A 1 -4.74 2.31 4.90
CA MET A 1 -4.41 3.47 4.03
C MET A 1 -4.39 4.68 4.94
N TYR A 2 -3.29 5.43 5.03
CA TYR A 2 -3.19 6.51 6.03
C TYR A 2 -3.97 7.76 5.59
N ASP A 3 -3.73 8.25 4.37
CA ASP A 3 -4.36 9.45 3.77
C ASP A 3 -4.36 9.36 2.24
N THR A 4 -4.66 8.18 1.70
CA THR A 4 -4.60 7.92 0.25
C THR A 4 -5.79 8.53 -0.47
N ASP A 5 -5.56 9.06 -1.67
CA ASP A 5 -6.63 9.52 -2.57
C ASP A 5 -7.53 8.36 -3.03
N LEU A 6 -8.70 8.24 -2.37
CA LEU A 6 -9.71 7.23 -2.69
C LEU A 6 -10.48 7.54 -3.98
N ASP A 7 -10.55 8.81 -4.40
CA ASP A 7 -11.15 9.21 -5.68
C ASP A 7 -10.35 8.62 -6.84
N LEU A 8 -9.04 8.88 -6.84
CA LEU A 8 -8.13 8.38 -7.86
C LEU A 8 -8.17 6.86 -7.89
N LEU A 9 -8.07 6.22 -6.72
CA LEU A 9 -8.08 4.77 -6.62
C LEU A 9 -9.38 4.16 -7.18
N SER A 10 -10.53 4.77 -6.92
CA SER A 10 -11.82 4.32 -7.48
C SER A 10 -11.90 4.41 -9.01
N LYS A 11 -11.17 5.36 -9.61
CA LYS A 11 -11.15 5.56 -11.08
C LYS A 11 -10.20 4.60 -11.79
N VAL A 12 -9.04 4.30 -11.19
CA VAL A 12 -7.97 3.53 -11.84
C VAL A 12 -8.06 2.03 -11.60
N LEU A 13 -8.68 1.59 -10.50
CA LEU A 13 -8.88 0.17 -10.25
C LEU A 13 -10.03 -0.35 -11.11
N GLN A 14 -9.70 -1.17 -12.09
CA GLN A 14 -10.68 -1.95 -12.85
C GLN A 14 -11.23 -3.08 -11.99
N VAL A 15 -12.25 -2.80 -11.18
CA VAL A 15 -12.99 -3.86 -10.51
C VAL A 15 -13.85 -4.56 -11.58
N PRO A 16 -13.74 -5.89 -11.77
CA PRO A 16 -14.60 -6.59 -12.70
C PRO A 16 -16.07 -6.34 -12.33
N LEU A 17 -16.85 -5.75 -13.27
CA LEU A 17 -18.26 -5.41 -13.06
C LEU A 17 -19.09 -6.60 -12.55
N ALA A 18 -18.69 -7.83 -12.90
CA ALA A 18 -19.29 -9.07 -12.41
C ALA A 18 -19.23 -9.23 -10.87
N LYS A 19 -18.17 -8.75 -10.22
CA LYS A 19 -18.01 -8.77 -8.75
C LYS A 19 -18.78 -7.64 -8.06
N LEU A 20 -19.10 -6.55 -8.77
CA LEU A 20 -19.85 -5.41 -8.26
C LEU A 20 -21.37 -5.68 -8.27
N LYS A 21 -21.89 -6.26 -9.36
CA LYS A 21 -23.31 -6.61 -9.51
C LYS A 21 -23.80 -7.66 -8.50
N THR A 22 -22.99 -8.66 -8.19
CA THR A 22 -23.33 -9.74 -7.24
C THR A 22 -23.42 -9.27 -5.78
N LYS A 23 -22.84 -8.12 -5.43
CA LYS A 23 -22.81 -7.62 -4.05
C LYS A 23 -23.56 -6.32 -3.82
N GLY A 24 -24.26 -5.78 -4.83
CA GLY A 24 -25.09 -4.56 -4.70
C GLY A 24 -24.30 -3.29 -4.42
N VAL A 25 -23.00 -3.26 -4.76
CA VAL A 25 -22.10 -2.15 -4.42
C VAL A 25 -21.53 -1.50 -5.66
N VAL A 26 -21.64 -0.17 -5.75
CA VAL A 26 -21.29 0.64 -6.94
C VAL A 26 -19.86 1.17 -6.91
N ASN A 27 -19.23 1.32 -5.73
CA ASN A 27 -17.93 1.99 -5.60
C ASN A 27 -17.11 1.46 -4.39
N ILE A 28 -15.79 1.37 -4.53
CA ILE A 28 -14.82 1.00 -3.48
C ILE A 28 -14.98 1.83 -2.20
N ARG A 29 -15.41 3.09 -2.33
CA ARG A 29 -15.71 3.99 -1.20
C ARG A 29 -16.66 3.44 -0.15
N SER A 30 -17.57 2.56 -0.56
CA SER A 30 -18.54 1.96 0.37
C SER A 30 -17.91 0.98 1.38
N ARG A 31 -16.64 0.59 1.20
CA ARG A 31 -16.00 -0.49 1.97
C ARG A 31 -14.65 -0.11 2.58
N VAL A 32 -14.08 1.04 2.21
CA VAL A 32 -12.75 1.45 2.68
C VAL A 32 -12.81 2.85 3.25
N ILE A 33 -12.00 3.07 4.27
CA ILE A 33 -11.78 4.36 4.92
C ILE A 33 -10.28 4.54 5.13
N THR A 34 -9.80 5.77 5.05
CA THR A 34 -8.43 6.13 5.44
C THR A 34 -8.33 6.36 6.96
N ILE A 35 -7.11 6.32 7.50
CA ILE A 35 -6.91 6.70 8.91
C ILE A 35 -7.30 8.16 9.12
N SER A 36 -6.94 9.05 8.19
CA SER A 36 -7.30 10.47 8.29
C SER A 36 -8.80 10.70 8.41
N GLU A 37 -9.60 10.04 7.57
CA GLU A 37 -11.05 10.12 7.61
C GLU A 37 -11.61 9.54 8.91
N SER A 38 -11.07 8.42 9.40
CA SER A 38 -11.59 7.76 10.60
C SER A 38 -11.33 8.56 11.88
N ILE A 39 -10.22 9.31 11.95
CA ILE A 39 -9.88 10.14 13.11
C ILE A 39 -10.23 11.63 12.94
N GLY A 40 -10.80 12.01 11.79
CA GLY A 40 -11.25 13.38 11.52
C GLY A 40 -10.14 14.42 11.36
N ARG A 41 -8.90 13.99 11.09
CA ARG A 41 -7.77 14.91 10.81
C ARG A 41 -6.79 14.29 9.83
N LYS A 42 -6.01 15.14 9.16
CA LYS A 42 -4.97 14.67 8.24
C LYS A 42 -3.85 13.93 9.00
N VAL A 43 -3.47 12.77 8.49
CA VAL A 43 -2.32 11.97 8.94
C VAL A 43 -1.23 12.06 7.88
N SER A 44 -0.01 12.44 8.28
CA SER A 44 1.12 12.45 7.35
C SER A 44 1.71 11.05 7.17
N LYS A 45 2.50 10.87 6.11
CA LYS A 45 3.24 9.62 5.88
C LYS A 45 4.21 9.36 7.04
N GLU A 46 4.91 10.40 7.48
CA GLU A 46 5.91 10.35 8.54
C GLU A 46 5.26 9.96 9.87
N GLU A 47 4.11 10.55 10.19
CA GLU A 47 3.33 10.20 11.37
C GLU A 47 2.93 8.72 11.36
N ALA A 48 2.43 8.23 10.22
CA ALA A 48 2.04 6.83 10.07
C ALA A 48 3.26 5.89 10.23
N ILE A 49 4.41 6.25 9.66
CA ILE A 49 5.66 5.47 9.79
C ILE A 49 6.12 5.43 11.25
N GLU A 50 6.14 6.55 11.95
CA GLU A 50 6.56 6.60 13.35
C GLU A 50 5.61 5.84 14.27
N ALA A 51 4.30 5.94 14.04
CA ALA A 51 3.31 5.15 14.76
C ALA A 51 3.53 3.64 14.57
N LEU A 52 3.82 3.19 13.34
CA LEU A 52 4.15 1.79 13.06
C LEU A 52 5.45 1.36 13.73
N LYS A 53 6.54 2.15 13.61
CA LYS A 53 7.82 1.88 14.27
C LYS A 53 7.65 1.71 15.78
N LYS A 54 6.91 2.62 16.43
CA LYS A 54 6.60 2.55 17.87
C LYS A 54 5.78 1.31 18.21
N GLY A 55 4.75 1.02 17.41
CA GLY A 55 3.88 -0.15 17.59
C GLY A 55 4.68 -1.46 17.55
N PHE A 56 5.48 -1.66 16.50
CA PHE A 56 6.31 -2.87 16.36
C PHE A 56 7.38 -2.97 17.45
N SER A 57 8.08 -1.87 17.77
CA SER A 57 9.09 -1.86 18.84
C SER A 57 8.49 -2.29 20.18
N LYS A 58 7.30 -1.77 20.51
CA LYS A 58 6.58 -2.13 21.74
C LYS A 58 6.09 -3.59 21.72
N ALA A 59 5.46 -4.01 20.63
CA ALA A 59 4.87 -5.34 20.52
C ALA A 59 5.92 -6.47 20.54
N LEU A 60 7.09 -6.22 19.97
CA LEU A 60 8.18 -7.19 19.87
C LEU A 60 9.25 -7.02 20.97
N GLY A 61 9.21 -5.93 21.74
CA GLY A 61 10.22 -5.64 22.76
C GLY A 61 11.61 -5.34 22.18
N ILE A 62 11.68 -4.80 20.96
CA ILE A 62 12.93 -4.54 20.24
C ILE A 62 13.18 -3.05 20.03
N LYS A 63 14.43 -2.68 19.75
CA LYS A 63 14.79 -1.37 19.23
C LYS A 63 15.02 -1.46 17.72
N LEU A 64 14.19 -0.77 16.94
CA LEU A 64 14.42 -0.63 15.50
C LEU A 64 15.60 0.31 15.26
N VAL A 65 16.48 -0.07 14.35
CA VAL A 65 17.64 0.72 13.92
C VAL A 65 17.47 1.02 12.45
N GLU A 66 17.63 2.29 12.08
CA GLU A 66 17.55 2.72 10.70
C GLU A 66 18.87 2.39 9.97
N THR A 67 18.76 1.75 8.82
CA THR A 67 19.90 1.34 7.99
C THR A 67 19.60 1.57 6.52
N SER A 68 20.65 1.78 5.74
CA SER A 68 20.57 1.84 4.28
C SER A 68 20.67 0.44 3.67
N LEU A 69 20.15 0.29 2.44
CA LEU A 69 20.36 -0.93 1.65
C LEU A 69 21.85 -1.13 1.37
N THR A 70 22.31 -2.36 1.53
CA THR A 70 23.67 -2.78 1.21
C THR A 70 23.91 -2.80 -0.31
N PRO A 71 25.18 -2.73 -0.78
CA PRO A 71 25.48 -2.86 -2.21
C PRO A 71 24.92 -4.13 -2.85
N LEU A 72 24.95 -5.26 -2.12
CA LEU A 72 24.40 -6.53 -2.58
C LEU A 72 22.88 -6.47 -2.77
N GLU A 73 22.15 -5.88 -1.82
CA GLU A 73 20.69 -5.72 -1.93
C GLU A 73 20.31 -4.79 -3.08
N LEU A 74 21.09 -3.72 -3.29
CA LEU A 74 20.89 -2.80 -4.41
C LEU A 74 21.14 -3.51 -5.75
N ASP A 75 22.18 -4.33 -5.86
CA ASP A 75 22.47 -5.07 -7.08
C ASP A 75 21.43 -6.16 -7.33
N LEU A 76 20.93 -6.83 -6.28
CA LEU A 76 19.80 -7.75 -6.40
C LEU A 76 18.56 -7.02 -6.89
N ALA A 77 18.23 -5.85 -6.33
CA ALA A 77 17.10 -5.05 -6.75
C ALA A 77 17.21 -4.63 -8.23
N LYS A 78 18.41 -4.24 -8.69
CA LYS A 78 18.69 -3.94 -10.10
C LYS A 78 18.51 -5.19 -10.98
N SER A 79 18.98 -6.35 -10.54
CA SER A 79 18.86 -7.60 -11.29
C SER A 79 17.40 -8.01 -11.50
N LEU A 80 16.49 -7.63 -10.59
CA LEU A 80 15.06 -7.90 -10.70
C LEU A 80 14.30 -6.90 -11.60
N ARG A 81 14.97 -5.86 -12.09
CA ARG A 81 14.34 -4.82 -12.91
C ARG A 81 13.71 -5.37 -14.18
N TYR A 82 14.36 -6.32 -14.87
CA TYR A 82 13.80 -6.93 -16.09
C TYR A 82 12.42 -7.55 -15.84
N LYS A 83 12.24 -8.19 -14.66
CA LYS A 83 11.00 -8.83 -14.25
C LYS A 83 9.93 -7.79 -13.98
N TYR A 84 10.18 -6.84 -13.08
CA TYR A 84 9.16 -5.85 -12.68
C TYR A 84 8.81 -4.83 -13.78
N MET A 85 9.69 -4.61 -14.77
CA MET A 85 9.38 -3.80 -15.95
C MET A 85 8.66 -4.58 -17.06
N SER A 86 8.78 -5.90 -17.09
CA SER A 86 8.22 -6.74 -18.14
C SER A 86 6.68 -6.64 -18.18
N GLY A 87 6.14 -6.42 -19.38
CA GLY A 87 4.70 -6.51 -19.62
C GLY A 87 4.14 -7.89 -19.26
N LYS A 88 4.91 -8.96 -19.54
CA LYS A 88 4.53 -10.33 -19.15
C LYS A 88 4.31 -10.45 -17.64
N TRP A 89 5.15 -9.82 -16.83
CA TRP A 89 4.98 -9.84 -15.38
C TRP A 89 3.80 -8.97 -14.90
N LYS A 90 3.61 -7.79 -15.51
CA LYS A 90 2.57 -6.84 -15.11
C LYS A 90 1.16 -7.26 -15.52
N PHE A 91 0.99 -7.96 -16.65
CA PHE A 91 -0.32 -8.22 -17.26
C PHE A 91 -0.72 -9.70 -17.33
N LEU A 92 0.16 -10.65 -17.06
CA LEU A 92 -0.14 -12.09 -17.21
C LEU A 92 -0.16 -12.88 -15.89
N ARG A 93 -0.59 -12.26 -14.78
CA ARG A 93 -1.05 -13.03 -13.62
C ARG A 93 -2.59 -13.09 -13.64
N PRO A 94 -3.19 -14.30 -13.76
CA PRO A 94 -4.65 -14.47 -13.69
C PRO A 94 -5.21 -14.07 -12.32
#